data_AF-A0A8J4YHG9-F1
#
_entry.id   AF-A0A8J4YHG9-F1
#
_cell.length_a   1.000
_cell.length_b   1.000
_cell.length_c   1.000
_cell.angle_alpha   90.00
_cell.angle_beta   90.00
_cell.angle_gamma   90.00
#
_symmetry.space_group_name_H-M   'P 1'
#
loop_
_entity.id
_entity.type
_entity.pdbx_description
1 polymer ?
#
loop_
_entity_poly.entity_id
_entity_poly.type
_entity_poly.pdbx_seq_one_letter_code
_entity_poly.pdbx_strand_id
1 'polypeptide(L)'
;MTTRKQTEVWLLGHSVPTITGAKLPSRGDVLRRFFYAHKEEKKTVQQSAAEAAKEVLDFWTRARIPTIAETSVRRKITGLFDEWKILSKSRNNSRLPKNRRPSKKVSQTFWTSPTPTPSL
;
A
#
# COMPACT_ATOMS: atom_id res chain seq x y z
N MET A 1 -26.53 4.28 -8.12
CA MET A 1 -26.51 3.82 -6.71
C MET A 1 -25.32 2.90 -6.51
N THR A 2 -24.40 3.24 -5.62
CA THR A 2 -23.17 2.48 -5.36
C THR A 2 -23.39 1.56 -4.16
N THR A 3 -23.16 0.25 -4.32
CA THR A 3 -23.41 -0.75 -3.26
C THR A 3 -22.36 -0.65 -2.15
N ARG A 4 -22.74 -0.80 -0.87
CA ARG A 4 -21.84 -0.64 0.31
C ARG A 4 -20.51 -1.42 0.24
N LYS A 5 -20.47 -2.55 -0.45
CA LYS A 5 -19.25 -3.35 -0.67
C LYS A 5 -18.27 -2.74 -1.68
N GLN A 6 -18.75 -1.88 -2.57
CA GLN A 6 -17.96 -1.30 -3.67
C GLN A 6 -17.05 -0.16 -3.20
N THR A 7 -17.48 0.59 -2.17
CA THR A 7 -16.73 1.71 -1.57
C THR A 7 -15.81 1.26 -0.43
N GLU A 8 -15.85 -0.02 -0.07
CA GLU A 8 -14.99 -0.56 0.99
C GLU A 8 -13.53 -0.64 0.52
N VAL A 9 -12.65 -0.07 1.32
CA VAL A 9 -11.20 -0.11 1.17
C VAL A 9 -10.66 -0.85 2.37
N TRP A 10 -9.95 -1.95 2.13
CA TRP A 10 -9.33 -2.71 3.21
C TRP A 10 -8.46 -1.82 4.10
N LEU A 11 -8.53 -2.05 5.43
CA LEU A 11 -7.95 -1.25 6.52
C LEU A 11 -8.62 0.11 6.79
N LEU A 12 -9.22 0.73 5.78
CA LEU A 12 -9.77 2.08 5.91
C LEU A 12 -11.30 2.09 6.06
N GLY A 13 -12.00 1.03 5.68
CA GLY A 13 -13.46 1.01 5.64
C GLY A 13 -13.97 1.78 4.42
N HIS A 14 -15.01 2.60 4.57
CA HIS A 14 -15.64 3.29 3.44
C HIS A 14 -14.88 4.55 3.00
N SER A 15 -14.85 4.80 1.68
CA SER A 15 -14.49 6.11 1.12
C SER A 15 -15.47 7.18 1.59
N VAL A 16 -14.97 8.39 1.80
CA VAL A 16 -15.77 9.53 2.29
C VAL A 16 -15.64 10.69 1.30
N PRO A 17 -16.75 11.31 0.85
CA PRO A 17 -16.74 12.37 -0.13
C PRO A 17 -16.06 13.64 0.35
N THR A 18 -16.01 13.90 1.66
CA THR A 18 -15.44 15.13 2.23
C THR A 18 -14.91 14.89 3.63
N ILE A 19 -13.76 15.49 3.95
CA ILE A 19 -13.25 15.49 5.32
C ILE A 19 -14.17 16.42 6.15
N THR A 20 -14.93 15.86 7.09
CA THR A 20 -15.88 16.61 7.92
C THR A 20 -15.51 16.52 9.40
N GLY A 21 -15.67 17.62 10.13
CA GLY A 21 -15.53 17.66 11.59
C GLY A 21 -14.86 18.93 12.10
N ALA A 22 -14.81 19.08 13.43
CA ALA A 22 -14.05 20.13 14.12
C ALA A 22 -12.65 19.67 14.56
N LYS A 23 -12.33 18.39 14.37
CA LYS A 23 -11.06 17.77 14.74
C LYS A 23 -10.11 17.76 13.55
N LEU A 24 -8.80 17.73 13.82
CA LEU A 24 -7.80 17.55 12.77
C LEU A 24 -8.00 16.19 12.08
N PRO A 25 -7.91 16.15 10.74
CA PRO A 25 -8.07 14.91 10.00
C PRO A 25 -6.96 13.92 10.34
N SER A 26 -7.35 12.66 10.60
CA SER A 26 -6.39 11.58 10.76
C SER A 26 -5.80 11.15 9.41
N ARG A 27 -4.67 10.44 9.42
CA ARG A 27 -4.09 9.84 8.20
C ARG A 27 -5.11 8.95 7.47
N GLY A 28 -5.94 8.24 8.24
CA GLY A 28 -7.00 7.39 7.71
C GLY A 28 -8.08 8.21 6.99
N ASP A 29 -8.52 9.34 7.57
CA ASP A 29 -9.56 10.18 6.99
C ASP A 29 -9.11 10.84 5.68
N VAL A 30 -7.85 11.31 5.64
CA VAL A 30 -7.24 11.84 4.42
C VAL A 30 -7.18 10.78 3.33
N LEU A 31 -6.82 9.54 3.70
CA LEU A 31 -6.73 8.45 2.74
C LEU A 31 -8.12 7.98 2.27
N ARG A 32 -9.15 8.03 3.13
CA ARG A 32 -10.56 7.78 2.74
C ARG A 32 -11.06 8.79 1.72
N ARG A 33 -10.76 10.09 1.91
CA ARG A 33 -11.09 11.15 0.94
C ARG A 33 -10.34 10.94 -0.37
N PHE A 34 -9.05 10.59 -0.30
CA PHE A 34 -8.26 10.26 -1.48
C PHE A 34 -8.88 9.11 -2.28
N PHE A 35 -9.33 8.04 -1.61
CA PHE A 35 -9.96 6.90 -2.28
C PHE A 35 -11.30 7.23 -2.91
N TYR A 36 -12.06 8.16 -2.32
CA TYR A 36 -13.29 8.67 -2.93
C TYR A 36 -12.98 9.33 -4.28
N ALA A 37 -12.05 10.28 -4.30
CA ALA A 37 -11.63 10.96 -5.52
C ALA A 37 -11.05 9.99 -6.58
N HIS A 38 -10.29 8.99 -6.13
CA HIS A 38 -9.66 8.04 -7.04
C HIS A 38 -10.64 6.99 -7.61
N LYS A 39 -11.49 6.39 -6.76
CA LYS A 39 -12.40 5.30 -7.14
C LYS A 39 -13.73 5.78 -7.71
N GLU A 40 -14.32 6.81 -7.10
CA GLU A 40 -15.67 7.27 -7.43
C GLU A 40 -15.63 8.35 -8.50
N GLU A 41 -14.71 9.32 -8.37
CA GLU A 41 -14.55 10.40 -9.34
C GLU A 41 -13.59 10.05 -10.49
N LYS A 42 -12.98 8.85 -10.44
CA LYS A 42 -12.05 8.30 -11.46
C LYS A 42 -10.87 9.22 -11.77
N LYS A 43 -10.44 10.03 -10.80
CA LYS A 43 -9.31 10.94 -10.95
C LYS A 43 -7.99 10.19 -10.88
N THR A 44 -6.95 10.77 -11.48
CA THR A 44 -5.59 10.23 -11.34
C THR A 44 -5.11 10.29 -9.88
N VAL A 45 -4.11 9.49 -9.53
CA VAL A 45 -3.50 9.52 -8.18
C VAL A 45 -3.03 10.93 -7.83
N GLN A 46 -2.44 11.65 -8.78
CA GLN A 46 -1.93 13.00 -8.56
C GLN A 46 -3.04 14.02 -8.31
N GLN A 47 -4.14 13.96 -9.08
CA GLN A 47 -5.29 14.83 -8.89
C GLN A 47 -6.01 14.52 -7.57
N SER A 48 -6.19 13.24 -7.26
CA SER A 48 -6.82 12.79 -6.01
C SER A 48 -6.02 13.26 -4.79
N ALA A 49 -4.68 13.21 -4.86
CA ALA A 49 -3.81 13.73 -3.81
C ALA A 49 -3.88 15.27 -3.69
N ALA A 50 -4.01 15.97 -4.81
CA ALA A 50 -4.17 17.43 -4.81
C ALA A 50 -5.47 17.87 -4.15
N GLU A 51 -6.58 17.17 -4.40
CA GLU A 51 -7.86 17.50 -3.77
C GLU A 51 -7.87 17.23 -2.28
N ALA A 52 -7.39 16.04 -1.87
CA ALA A 52 -7.25 15.73 -0.45
C ALA A 52 -6.29 16.72 0.25
N ALA A 53 -5.23 17.17 -0.43
CA ALA A 53 -4.34 18.18 0.12
C ALA A 53 -5.06 19.51 0.37
N LYS A 54 -5.85 20.00 -0.60
CA LYS A 54 -6.60 21.27 -0.46
C LYS A 54 -7.53 21.29 0.76
N GLU A 55 -8.24 20.18 1.02
CA GLU A 55 -9.06 20.08 2.22
C GLU A 55 -8.25 20.07 3.51
N VAL A 56 -7.15 19.32 3.54
CA VAL A 56 -6.27 19.29 4.71
C VAL A 56 -5.68 20.67 4.99
N LEU A 57 -5.32 21.41 3.94
CA LEU A 57 -4.86 22.80 4.03
C LEU A 57 -5.93 23.71 4.63
N ASP A 58 -7.18 23.58 4.20
CA ASP A 58 -8.30 24.36 4.76
C ASP A 58 -8.47 24.06 6.25
N PHE A 59 -8.38 22.80 6.67
CA PHE A 59 -8.39 22.41 8.08
C PHE A 59 -7.24 23.04 8.88
N TRP A 60 -6.03 23.03 8.36
CA TRP A 60 -4.87 23.64 9.03
C TRP A 60 -4.97 25.16 9.08
N THR A 61 -5.53 25.78 8.04
CA THR A 61 -5.79 27.22 8.00
C THR A 61 -6.78 27.61 9.09
N ARG A 62 -7.89 26.87 9.21
CA ARG A 62 -8.89 27.06 10.28
C ARG A 62 -8.29 26.82 11.67
N ALA A 63 -7.38 25.86 11.81
CA ALA A 63 -6.66 25.57 13.04
C ALA A 63 -5.51 26.55 13.33
N ARG A 64 -5.27 27.55 12.47
CA ARG A 64 -4.15 28.51 12.54
C ARG A 64 -2.77 27.85 12.59
N ILE A 65 -2.63 26.69 11.94
CA ILE A 65 -1.36 25.97 11.84
C ILE A 65 -0.64 26.48 10.58
N PRO A 66 0.56 27.07 10.71
CA PRO A 66 1.32 27.56 9.57
C PRO A 66 1.71 26.38 8.68
N THR A 67 1.31 26.45 7.41
CA THR A 67 1.43 25.30 6.53
C THR A 67 2.62 25.40 5.58
N ILE A 68 3.39 24.31 5.52
CA ILE A 68 4.49 24.08 4.59
C ILE A 68 3.86 23.66 3.25
N ALA A 69 3.80 24.58 2.27
CA ALA A 69 3.45 24.41 0.84
C ALA A 69 2.59 23.18 0.41
N GLU A 70 1.52 23.40 -0.37
CA GLU A 70 0.64 22.34 -0.89
C GLU A 70 1.39 21.13 -1.48
N THR A 71 2.49 21.38 -2.19
CA THR A 71 3.35 20.33 -2.79
C THR A 71 3.92 19.36 -1.75
N SER A 72 4.28 19.84 -0.56
CA SER A 72 4.77 19.02 0.56
C SER A 72 3.66 18.13 1.11
N VAL A 73 2.46 18.68 1.27
CA VAL A 73 1.27 17.92 1.72
C VAL A 73 0.92 16.84 0.72
N ARG A 74 0.89 17.18 -0.58
CA ARG A 74 0.67 16.22 -1.66
C ARG A 74 1.68 15.07 -1.62
N ARG A 75 2.97 15.36 -1.45
CA ARG A 75 4.02 14.32 -1.32
C ARG A 75 3.75 13.39 -0.14
N LYS A 76 3.33 13.93 1.01
CA LYS A 76 2.97 13.12 2.19
C LYS A 76 1.77 12.21 1.90
N ILE A 77 0.73 12.72 1.23
CA ILE A 77 -0.46 11.93 0.89
C ILE A 77 -0.11 10.80 -0.07
N THR A 78 0.70 11.08 -1.10
CA THR A 78 1.18 10.03 -2.02
C THR A 78 1.99 8.96 -1.27
N GLY A 79 2.86 9.36 -0.34
CA GLY A 79 3.59 8.43 0.52
C GLY A 79 2.67 7.53 1.36
N LEU A 80 1.61 8.10 1.95
CA LEU A 80 0.61 7.32 2.69
C LEU A 80 -0.11 6.30 1.80
N PHE A 81 -0.38 6.66 0.54
CA PHE A 81 -0.96 5.73 -0.43
C PHE A 81 -0.01 4.58 -0.78
N ASP A 82 1.28 4.87 -0.96
CA ASP A 82 2.30 3.85 -1.22
C ASP A 82 2.47 2.90 -0.02
N GLU A 83 2.50 3.42 1.21
CA GLU A 83 2.49 2.63 2.44
C GLU A 83 1.28 1.69 2.49
N TRP A 84 0.08 2.21 2.21
CA TRP A 84 -1.13 1.40 2.14
C TRP A 84 -1.04 0.32 1.06
N LYS A 85 -0.45 0.62 -0.11
CA LYS A 85 -0.26 -0.36 -1.19
C LYS A 85 0.66 -1.50 -0.77
N ILE A 86 1.72 -1.21 -0.03
CA ILE A 86 2.64 -2.22 0.53
C ILE A 86 1.89 -3.11 1.54
N LEU A 87 1.14 -2.51 2.46
CA LEU A 87 0.35 -3.23 3.46
C LEU A 87 -0.70 -4.14 2.79
N SER A 88 -1.38 -3.63 1.77
CA SER A 88 -2.39 -4.38 1.00
C SER A 88 -1.80 -5.58 0.27
N LYS A 89 -0.58 -5.43 -0.29
CA LYS A 89 0.16 -6.55 -0.89
C LYS A 89 0.56 -7.61 0.13
N SER A 90 1.03 -7.20 1.31
CA SER A 90 1.42 -8.13 2.39
C SER A 90 0.27 -9.04 2.80
N ARG A 91 -0.94 -8.49 2.94
CA ARG A 91 -2.18 -9.24 3.21
C ARG A 91 -2.47 -10.32 2.16
N ASN A 92 -2.18 -10.04 0.89
CA ASN A 92 -2.42 -10.99 -0.19
C ASN A 92 -1.31 -12.06 -0.26
N ASN A 93 -0.08 -11.73 0.11
CA ASN A 93 1.05 -12.66 0.13
C ASN A 93 0.95 -13.69 1.27
N SER A 94 0.41 -13.30 2.44
CA SER A 94 0.19 -14.24 3.55
C SER A 94 -0.87 -15.31 3.28
N ARG A 95 -1.64 -15.18 2.19
CA ARG A 95 -2.65 -16.16 1.75
C ARG A 95 -2.09 -17.22 0.80
N LEU A 96 -0.87 -17.04 0.28
CA LEU A 96 -0.20 -18.06 -0.51
C LEU A 96 0.50 -19.04 0.44
N PRO A 97 0.30 -20.36 0.30
CA PRO A 97 1.04 -21.33 1.10
C PRO A 97 2.54 -21.17 0.78
N LYS A 98 3.33 -20.78 1.80
CA LYS A 98 4.79 -20.76 1.72
C LYS A 98 5.26 -22.21 1.61
N ASN A 99 5.41 -22.72 0.38
CA ASN A 99 6.14 -23.96 0.12
C ASN A 99 7.63 -23.74 0.43
N ARG A 100 7.98 -23.76 1.71
CA ARG A 100 9.37 -23.95 2.16
C ARG A 100 9.73 -25.41 1.91
N ARG A 101 10.20 -25.73 0.70
CA ARG A 101 10.91 -26.99 0.46
C ARG A 101 12.24 -26.91 1.21
N PRO A 102 12.53 -27.79 2.19
CA PRO A 102 13.89 -27.87 2.72
C PRO A 102 14.78 -28.49 1.63
N SER A 103 15.72 -27.70 1.11
CA SER A 103 16.82 -28.23 0.29
C SER A 103 17.71 -29.11 1.16
N LYS A 104 17.41 -30.41 1.23
CA LYS A 104 18.42 -31.40 1.60
C LYS A 104 19.20 -31.78 0.35
N LYS A 105 20.37 -31.17 0.17
CA LYS A 105 21.44 -31.75 -0.63
C LYS A 105 22.73 -31.69 0.18
N VAL A 106 23.00 -32.75 0.92
CA VAL A 106 24.36 -33.18 1.25
C VAL A 106 24.49 -34.55 0.60
N SER A 107 24.95 -34.56 -0.64
CA SER A 107 25.37 -35.79 -1.31
C SER A 107 26.78 -36.08 -0.85
N GLN A 108 26.87 -37.04 0.04
CA GLN A 108 28.06 -37.70 0.54
C GLN A 108 28.80 -38.35 -0.64
N THR A 109 29.95 -37.81 -1.04
CA THR A 109 30.85 -38.44 -2.01
C THR A 109 31.65 -39.53 -1.30
N PHE A 110 31.38 -40.79 -1.63
CA PHE A 110 32.13 -41.95 -1.18
C PHE A 110 32.44 -42.83 -2.39
N TRP A 111 33.70 -43.26 -2.47
CA TRP A 111 34.32 -44.29 -3.32
C TRP A 111 35.08 -43.87 -4.59
N THR A 112 36.40 -43.94 -4.42
CA THR A 112 37.49 -44.09 -5.39
C THR A 112 37.40 -45.40 -6.19
N SER A 113 37.90 -45.32 -7.44
CA SER A 113 38.35 -46.30 -8.48
C SER A 113 38.51 -47.79 -8.09
N PRO A 114 38.42 -48.80 -9.01
CA PRO A 114 39.06 -48.79 -10.35
C PRO A 114 38.35 -49.57 -11.49
N THR A 115 38.78 -49.37 -12.74
CA THR A 115 38.49 -50.31 -13.85
C THR A 115 39.81 -50.83 -14.45
N PRO A 116 39.99 -52.15 -14.59
CA PRO A 116 41.15 -52.74 -15.25
C PRO A 116 40.93 -52.84 -16.76
N THR A 117 41.95 -52.55 -17.55
CA THR A 117 41.98 -52.85 -19.00
C THR A 117 42.98 -53.98 -19.24
N PRO A 118 42.61 -55.04 -19.99
CA PRO A 118 43.47 -56.19 -20.25
C PRO A 118 44.47 -55.94 -21.40
N SER A 119 45.52 -56.75 -21.35
CA SER A 119 46.75 -56.76 -22.16
C SER A 119 46.57 -57.19 -23.62
N LEU A 120 47.45 -56.67 -24.50
CA LEU A 120 48.15 -57.39 -25.57
C LEU A 120 49.49 -56.69 -25.84
#